data_AF-A0A961KA10-F1
#
_entry.id   AF-A0A961KA10-F1
#
_cell.length_a   1.000
_cell.length_b   1.000
_cell.length_c   1.000
_cell.angle_alpha   90.00
_cell.angle_beta   90.00
_cell.angle_gamma   90.00
#
_symmetry.space_group_name_H-M   'P 1'
#
loop_
_entity.id
_entity.type
_entity.pdbx_description
1 polymer ?
#
loop_
_entity_poly.entity_id
_entity_poly.type
_entity_poly.pdbx_seq_one_letter_code
_entity_poly.pdbx_strand_id
1 'polypeptide(L)'
;MRITAVVTVRNEGAFLLEWIAHHLGIGITDVVALSNDCDDGTDAMLDRLAEIAPVHHVPNPGPHEGGIQFAGLKRADAHPAVRDADWLVALDIDEFVNIHTGDHTLAALLAALPEADAITLTWRVFGNCGVRDHTDAPVLETFTRAAPEVMAWPWRIFMFKTLYRNTGAYGKLGV
;
A
#
# COMPACT_ATOMS: atom_id res chain seq x y z
N MET A 1 0.00 8.79 -16.78
CA MET A 1 -0.71 8.89 -15.50
C MET A 1 0.18 8.25 -14.46
N ARG A 2 0.58 9.00 -13.42
CA ARG A 2 1.41 8.53 -12.31
C ARG A 2 0.52 8.17 -11.13
N ILE A 3 0.61 6.93 -10.66
CA ILE A 3 -0.10 6.47 -9.48
C ILE A 3 0.95 6.02 -8.48
N THR A 4 0.99 6.69 -7.33
CA THR A 4 2.00 6.42 -6.30
C THR A 4 1.36 5.74 -5.11
N ALA A 5 1.88 4.57 -4.76
CA ALA A 5 1.57 3.92 -3.49
C ALA A 5 2.57 4.34 -2.42
N VAL A 6 2.09 4.57 -1.20
CA VAL A 6 2.91 4.88 -0.03
C VAL A 6 2.70 3.81 1.02
N VAL A 7 3.79 3.23 1.52
CA VAL A 7 3.76 2.16 2.52
C VAL A 7 4.78 2.41 3.62
N THR A 8 4.40 2.15 4.87
CA THR A 8 5.32 2.18 6.02
C THR A 8 5.59 0.77 6.50
N VAL A 9 6.85 0.38 6.67
CA VAL A 9 7.25 -0.99 7.01
C VAL A 9 8.19 -1.03 8.20
N ARG A 10 8.15 -2.14 8.95
CA ARG A 10 9.13 -2.51 9.98
C ARG A 10 9.24 -4.02 10.07
N ASN A 11 10.36 -4.59 9.64
CA ASN A 11 10.60 -6.03 9.66
C ASN A 11 9.57 -6.83 8.86
N GLU A 12 9.34 -6.42 7.61
CA GLU A 12 8.30 -6.97 6.73
C GLU A 12 8.90 -7.58 5.45
N GLY A 13 10.18 -7.95 5.49
CA GLY A 13 10.92 -8.46 4.33
C GLY A 13 10.29 -9.71 3.73
N ALA A 14 9.62 -10.51 4.55
CA ALA A 14 8.92 -11.73 4.14
C ALA A 14 7.78 -11.48 3.12
N PHE A 15 7.13 -10.32 3.16
CA PHE A 15 5.95 -10.00 2.33
C PHE A 15 6.23 -8.96 1.24
N LEU A 16 7.34 -8.22 1.39
CA LEU A 16 7.65 -7.03 0.62
C LEU A 16 7.67 -7.25 -0.90
N LEU A 17 8.31 -8.33 -1.36
CA LEU A 17 8.50 -8.57 -2.79
C LEU A 17 7.18 -8.84 -3.52
N GLU A 18 6.33 -9.70 -2.94
CA GLU A 18 5.02 -10.01 -3.50
C GLU A 18 4.12 -8.77 -3.49
N TRP A 19 4.12 -8.02 -2.39
CA TRP A 19 3.34 -6.80 -2.28
C TRP A 19 3.72 -5.79 -3.36
N ILE A 20 5.02 -5.54 -3.57
CA ILE A 20 5.48 -4.63 -4.63
C ILE A 20 5.11 -5.15 -6.01
N ALA A 21 5.35 -6.44 -6.27
CA ALA A 21 5.05 -7.03 -7.58
C ALA A 21 3.55 -6.96 -7.91
N HIS A 22 2.68 -7.24 -6.95
CA HIS A 22 1.22 -7.11 -7.10
C HIS A 22 0.82 -5.70 -7.49
N HIS A 23 1.28 -4.71 -6.72
CA HIS A 23 0.87 -3.31 -6.90
C HIS A 23 1.41 -2.72 -8.20
N LEU A 24 2.65 -3.03 -8.58
CA LEU A 24 3.18 -2.64 -9.89
C LEU A 24 2.41 -3.33 -11.02
N GLY A 25 2.06 -4.61 -10.86
CA GLY A 25 1.32 -5.39 -11.85
C GLY A 25 -0.08 -4.84 -12.16
N ILE A 26 -0.78 -4.27 -11.16
CA ILE A 26 -2.10 -3.65 -11.35
C ILE A 26 -2.03 -2.18 -11.84
N GLY A 27 -0.83 -1.62 -11.96
CA GLY A 27 -0.61 -0.29 -12.54
C GLY A 27 -0.19 0.82 -11.58
N ILE A 28 0.28 0.51 -10.36
CA ILE A 28 1.06 1.49 -9.57
C ILE A 28 2.35 1.77 -10.33
N THR A 29 2.69 3.05 -10.48
CA THR A 29 3.87 3.47 -11.26
C THR A 29 5.07 3.78 -10.37
N ASP A 30 4.84 4.14 -9.12
CA ASP A 30 5.86 4.48 -8.14
C ASP A 30 5.45 3.93 -6.75
N VAL A 31 6.39 3.35 -6.01
CA VAL A 31 6.19 2.95 -4.61
C VAL A 31 7.12 3.77 -3.74
N VAL A 32 6.59 4.53 -2.79
CA VAL A 32 7.39 5.21 -1.75
C VAL A 32 7.30 4.41 -0.46
N ALA A 33 8.40 3.77 -0.08
CA ALA A 33 8.47 2.89 1.08
C ALA A 33 9.24 3.55 2.22
N LEU A 34 8.60 3.68 3.37
CA LEU A 34 9.19 4.22 4.59
C LEU A 34 9.61 3.07 5.50
N SER A 35 10.92 2.88 5.71
CA SER A 35 11.43 1.88 6.63
C SER A 35 11.64 2.44 8.04
N ASN A 36 11.31 1.64 9.05
CA ASN A 36 11.31 2.06 10.45
C ASN A 36 12.22 1.17 11.29
N ASP A 37 13.52 1.50 11.34
CA ASP A 37 14.52 0.79 12.14
C ASP A 37 14.40 -0.75 12.01
N CYS A 38 14.65 -1.24 10.79
CA CYS A 38 14.53 -2.66 10.44
C CYS A 38 15.77 -3.45 10.89
N ASP A 39 15.53 -4.68 11.34
CA ASP A 39 16.55 -5.61 11.86
C ASP A 39 16.57 -6.94 11.05
N ASP A 40 15.62 -7.13 10.12
CA ASP A 40 15.47 -8.34 9.31
C ASP A 40 16.04 -8.21 7.88
N GLY A 41 16.57 -7.04 7.53
CA GLY A 41 17.07 -6.71 6.18
C GLY A 41 16.02 -6.14 5.21
N THR A 42 14.80 -5.81 5.67
CA THR A 42 13.77 -5.13 4.86
C THR A 42 14.31 -3.86 4.19
N ASP A 43 15.09 -3.06 4.92
CA ASP A 43 15.71 -1.83 4.44
C ASP A 43 16.73 -2.09 3.33
N ALA A 44 17.60 -3.10 3.49
CA ALA A 44 18.56 -3.50 2.46
C ALA A 44 17.86 -4.03 1.20
N MET A 45 16.72 -4.72 1.35
CA MET A 45 15.89 -5.12 0.22
C MET A 45 15.30 -3.92 -0.52
N LEU A 46 14.80 -2.92 0.23
CA LEU A 46 14.27 -1.68 -0.33
C LEU A 46 15.34 -0.86 -1.05
N ASP A 47 16.54 -0.75 -0.49
CA ASP A 47 17.69 -0.12 -1.15
C ASP A 47 17.97 -0.79 -2.50
N ARG A 48 18.03 -2.13 -2.52
CA ARG A 48 18.27 -2.85 -3.76
C ARG A 48 17.14 -2.67 -4.78
N LEU A 49 15.89 -2.68 -4.33
CA LEU A 49 14.73 -2.47 -5.18
C LEU A 49 14.73 -1.06 -5.81
N ALA A 50 15.17 -0.05 -5.08
CA ALA A 50 15.26 1.32 -5.59
C ALA A 50 16.24 1.48 -6.75
N GLU A 51 17.19 0.55 -6.90
CA GLU A 51 18.12 0.54 -8.03
C GLU A 51 17.54 -0.14 -9.29
N ILE A 52 16.51 -0.97 -9.16
CA ILE A 52 16.07 -1.88 -10.24
C ILE A 52 14.56 -1.81 -10.56
N ALA A 53 13.78 -1.14 -9.73
CA ALA A 53 12.33 -1.02 -9.84
C ALA A 53 11.92 0.43 -9.50
N PRO A 54 10.70 0.88 -9.83
CA PRO A 54 10.22 2.21 -9.46
C PRO A 54 9.81 2.26 -7.97
N VAL A 55 10.76 1.93 -7.11
CA VAL A 55 10.65 1.93 -5.66
C VAL A 55 11.55 3.05 -5.14
N HIS A 56 11.04 3.84 -4.20
CA HIS A 56 11.73 4.94 -3.57
C HIS A 56 11.82 4.62 -2.09
N HIS A 57 13.01 4.24 -1.64
CA HIS A 57 13.25 3.96 -0.23
C HIS A 57 13.53 5.25 0.53
N VAL A 58 12.76 5.52 1.58
CA VAL A 58 12.92 6.69 2.43
C VAL A 58 13.03 6.22 3.89
N PRO A 59 14.25 6.13 4.44
CA PRO A 59 14.43 5.78 5.84
C PRO A 59 13.69 6.73 6.78
N ASN A 60 12.99 6.17 7.77
CA ASN A 60 12.27 6.90 8.81
C ASN A 60 12.85 6.57 10.21
N PRO A 61 14.12 6.91 10.50
CA PRO A 61 14.70 6.60 11.80
C PRO A 61 14.06 7.43 12.90
N GLY A 62 13.94 6.82 14.09
CA GLY A 62 13.48 7.47 15.30
C GLY A 62 14.48 8.48 15.89
N PRO A 63 14.10 9.16 16.99
CA PRO A 63 12.81 9.10 17.67
C PRO A 63 11.70 9.89 16.95
N HIS A 64 10.43 9.54 17.23
CA HIS A 64 9.25 10.20 16.64
C HIS A 64 8.30 10.73 17.71
N GLU A 65 8.35 12.04 18.02
CA GLU A 65 7.48 12.65 19.03
C GLU A 65 5.99 12.54 18.68
N GLY A 66 5.63 12.60 17.38
CA GLY A 66 4.25 12.57 16.88
C GLY A 66 3.75 11.20 16.42
N GLY A 67 4.48 10.12 16.74
CA GLY A 67 4.20 8.78 16.25
C GLY A 67 4.90 8.45 14.93
N ILE A 68 5.31 7.19 14.81
CA ILE A 68 6.16 6.69 13.72
C ILE A 68 5.49 6.81 12.35
N GLN A 69 4.21 6.47 12.26
CA GLN A 69 3.46 6.47 11.01
C GLN A 69 3.29 7.89 10.46
N PHE A 70 2.84 8.85 11.28
CA PHE A 70 2.69 10.24 10.85
C PHE A 70 4.04 10.91 10.52
N ALA A 71 5.13 10.52 11.20
CA ALA A 71 6.46 10.99 10.84
C ALA A 71 6.87 10.48 9.44
N GLY A 72 6.62 9.20 9.16
CA GLY A 72 6.86 8.60 7.84
C GLY A 72 6.02 9.24 6.73
N LEU A 73 4.71 9.41 6.95
CA LEU A 73 3.82 10.03 5.96
C LEU A 73 4.21 11.48 5.64
N LYS A 74 4.64 12.27 6.64
CA LYS A 74 5.16 13.63 6.40
C LYS A 74 6.45 13.63 5.58
N ARG A 75 7.32 12.63 5.76
CA ARG A 75 8.51 12.46 4.93
C ARG A 75 8.11 12.12 3.48
N ALA A 76 7.11 11.25 3.31
CA ALA A 76 6.58 10.90 2.00
C ALA A 76 5.91 12.10 1.29
N ASP A 77 5.15 12.95 1.99
CA ASP A 77 4.52 14.16 1.43
C ASP A 77 5.53 15.06 0.70
N ALA A 78 6.79 15.09 1.16
CA ALA A 78 7.84 15.90 0.56
C ALA A 78 8.52 15.24 -0.65
N HIS A 79 8.31 13.94 -0.86
CA HIS A 79 9.00 13.16 -1.89
C HIS A 79 8.48 13.50 -3.30
N PRO A 80 9.35 13.68 -4.32
CA PRO A 80 8.91 14.03 -5.68
C PRO A 80 7.89 13.05 -6.27
N ALA A 81 8.07 11.74 -6.04
CA ALA A 81 7.12 10.73 -6.50
C ALA A 81 5.71 10.87 -5.91
N VAL A 82 5.56 11.48 -4.72
CA VAL A 82 4.24 11.79 -4.14
C VAL A 82 3.73 13.12 -4.69
N ARG A 83 4.57 14.16 -4.68
CA ARG A 83 4.19 15.51 -5.11
C ARG A 83 3.76 15.59 -6.57
N ASP A 84 4.41 14.79 -7.43
CA ASP A 84 4.18 14.78 -8.87
C ASP A 84 3.22 13.65 -9.31
N ALA A 85 2.65 12.89 -8.36
CA ALA A 85 1.67 11.87 -8.68
C ALA A 85 0.36 12.49 -9.18
N ASP A 86 -0.34 11.82 -10.10
CA ASP A 86 -1.71 12.16 -10.47
C ASP A 86 -2.71 11.58 -9.44
N TRP A 87 -2.39 10.39 -8.92
CA TRP A 87 -3.17 9.65 -7.93
C TRP A 87 -2.30 9.07 -6.83
N LEU A 88 -2.83 9.06 -5.61
CA LEU A 88 -2.14 8.61 -4.41
C LEU A 88 -2.97 7.55 -3.69
N VAL A 89 -2.29 6.57 -3.11
CA VAL A 89 -2.88 5.60 -2.18
C VAL A 89 -1.88 5.27 -1.08
N ALA A 90 -2.32 5.34 0.17
CA ALA A 90 -1.53 4.85 1.31
C ALA A 90 -2.08 3.49 1.74
N LEU A 91 -1.19 2.51 1.85
CA LEU A 91 -1.53 1.11 2.10
C LEU A 91 -0.62 0.55 3.19
N ASP A 92 -1.13 -0.42 3.93
CA ASP A 92 -0.33 -1.24 4.83
C ASP A 92 0.24 -2.46 4.06
N ILE A 93 1.33 -3.05 4.56
CA ILE A 93 2.08 -4.09 3.84
C ILE A 93 1.31 -5.42 3.69
N ASP A 94 0.25 -5.60 4.48
CA ASP A 94 -0.65 -6.75 4.44
C ASP A 94 -1.91 -6.49 3.59
N GLU A 95 -2.00 -5.33 2.92
CA GLU A 95 -3.14 -4.95 2.10
C GLU A 95 -2.85 -5.05 0.61
N PHE A 96 -3.74 -5.70 -0.13
CA PHE A 96 -3.63 -5.90 -1.58
C PHE A 96 -4.84 -5.28 -2.30
N VAL A 97 -4.58 -4.31 -3.19
CA VAL A 97 -5.64 -3.70 -3.99
C VAL A 97 -6.20 -4.72 -4.99
N ASN A 98 -7.51 -4.98 -4.92
CA ASN A 98 -8.19 -5.92 -5.79
C ASN A 98 -9.27 -5.21 -6.62
N ILE A 99 -9.12 -5.22 -7.93
CA ILE A 99 -9.96 -4.48 -8.87
C ILE A 99 -10.84 -5.48 -9.61
N HIS A 100 -12.16 -5.26 -9.62
CA HIS A 100 -13.12 -6.20 -10.23
C HIS A 100 -13.64 -5.76 -11.60
N THR A 101 -13.29 -4.56 -12.04
CA THR A 101 -13.72 -4.02 -13.34
C THR A 101 -12.67 -4.23 -14.42
N GLY A 102 -13.13 -4.28 -15.68
CA GLY A 102 -12.29 -4.33 -16.87
C GLY A 102 -11.27 -5.47 -16.84
N ASP A 103 -10.00 -5.12 -17.05
CA ASP A 103 -8.85 -6.02 -17.05
C ASP A 103 -8.14 -6.10 -15.69
N HIS A 104 -8.82 -5.72 -14.61
CA HIS A 104 -8.30 -5.73 -13.24
C HIS A 104 -7.15 -4.73 -12.98
N THR A 105 -6.98 -3.72 -13.84
CA THR A 105 -5.98 -2.66 -13.66
C THR A 105 -6.56 -1.39 -13.06
N LEU A 106 -5.70 -0.58 -12.44
CA LEU A 106 -6.06 0.77 -11.97
C LEU A 106 -6.50 1.66 -13.12
N ALA A 107 -5.94 1.47 -14.32
CA ALA A 107 -6.38 2.19 -15.51
C ALA A 107 -7.85 1.88 -15.86
N ALA A 108 -8.26 0.60 -15.80
CA ALA A 108 -9.65 0.20 -16.02
C ALA A 108 -10.58 0.76 -14.93
N LEU A 109 -10.16 0.75 -13.66
CA LEU A 109 -10.91 1.35 -12.56
C LEU A 109 -11.16 2.85 -12.79
N LEU A 110 -10.11 3.60 -13.10
CA LEU A 110 -10.20 5.05 -13.31
C LEU A 110 -10.99 5.40 -14.58
N ALA A 111 -10.91 4.59 -15.63
CA ALA A 111 -11.75 4.75 -16.83
C ALA A 111 -13.23 4.49 -16.56
N ALA A 112 -13.56 3.58 -15.64
CA ALA A 112 -14.94 3.31 -15.24
C ALA A 112 -15.53 4.41 -14.34
N LEU A 113 -14.69 5.22 -13.69
CA LEU A 113 -15.06 6.30 -12.77
C LEU A 113 -14.38 7.63 -13.17
N PRO A 114 -14.63 8.16 -14.39
CA PRO A 114 -13.84 9.28 -14.93
C PRO A 114 -14.02 10.59 -14.16
N GLU A 115 -15.13 10.76 -13.46
CA GLU A 115 -15.48 11.94 -12.65
C GLU A 115 -15.00 11.83 -11.19
N ALA A 116 -14.40 10.71 -10.80
CA ALA A 116 -13.95 10.53 -9.43
C ALA A 116 -12.69 11.38 -9.12
N ASP A 117 -12.69 11.97 -7.94
CA ASP A 117 -11.51 12.57 -7.30
C ASP A 117 -11.01 11.73 -6.11
N ALA A 118 -11.85 10.83 -5.60
CA ALA A 118 -11.50 9.85 -4.59
C ALA A 118 -12.36 8.59 -4.76
N ILE A 119 -11.73 7.44 -4.58
CA ILE A 119 -12.35 6.12 -4.68
C ILE A 119 -12.05 5.38 -3.38
N THR A 120 -13.10 4.97 -2.69
CA THR A 120 -12.97 4.15 -1.49
C THR A 120 -12.69 2.70 -1.88
N LEU A 121 -11.58 2.17 -1.38
CA LEU A 121 -11.18 0.78 -1.50
C LEU A 121 -11.61 0.05 -0.23
N THR A 122 -12.83 -0.48 -0.23
CA THR A 122 -13.42 -1.16 0.93
C THR A 122 -12.69 -2.45 1.25
N TRP A 123 -12.38 -2.68 2.52
CA TRP A 123 -11.67 -3.88 2.94
C TRP A 123 -12.45 -5.17 2.67
N ARG A 124 -11.73 -6.15 2.14
CA ARG A 124 -12.12 -7.56 2.13
C ARG A 124 -11.19 -8.30 3.09
N VAL A 125 -11.72 -8.73 4.24
CA VAL A 125 -10.87 -9.31 5.29
C VAL A 125 -10.56 -10.78 5.01
N PHE A 126 -9.29 -11.07 4.76
CA PHE A 126 -8.76 -12.43 4.68
C PHE A 126 -8.21 -12.88 6.04
N GLY A 127 -8.45 -14.14 6.39
CA GLY A 127 -7.91 -14.74 7.61
C GLY A 127 -6.66 -15.56 7.31
N ASN A 128 -5.99 -16.03 8.35
CA ASN A 128 -4.76 -16.83 8.22
C ASN A 128 -4.97 -18.24 7.62
N CYS A 129 -6.19 -18.63 7.24
CA CYS A 129 -6.52 -19.95 6.68
C CYS A 129 -6.07 -21.15 7.52
N GLY A 130 -5.85 -20.97 8.81
CA GLY A 130 -5.28 -22.00 9.69
C GLY A 130 -3.76 -22.16 9.60
N VAL A 131 -3.09 -21.37 8.76
CA VAL A 131 -1.63 -21.29 8.68
C VAL A 131 -1.12 -20.47 9.86
N ARG A 132 -0.24 -21.07 10.66
CA ARG A 132 0.29 -20.50 11.91
C ARG A 132 1.76 -20.17 11.82
N ASP A 133 2.50 -21.03 11.13
CA ASP A 133 3.94 -20.89 10.91
C ASP A 133 4.19 -20.24 9.55
N HIS A 134 5.32 -19.56 9.41
CA HIS A 134 5.74 -18.97 8.15
C HIS A 134 5.91 -20.06 7.08
N THR A 135 5.37 -19.80 5.90
CA THR A 135 5.56 -20.61 4.70
C THR A 135 6.22 -19.77 3.62
N ASP A 136 7.25 -20.32 2.98
CA ASP A 136 7.91 -19.70 1.82
C ASP A 136 7.04 -19.89 0.56
N ALA A 137 5.90 -19.20 0.56
CA ALA A 137 4.90 -19.23 -0.49
C ALA A 137 4.17 -17.88 -0.55
N PRO A 138 3.64 -17.46 -1.72
CA PRO A 138 2.91 -16.21 -1.84
C PRO A 138 1.72 -16.12 -0.87
N VAL A 139 1.56 -14.96 -0.22
CA VAL A 139 0.44 -14.58 0.64
C VAL A 139 -0.88 -14.81 -0.06
N LEU A 140 -0.99 -14.42 -1.34
CA LEU A 140 -2.23 -14.56 -2.12
C LEU A 140 -2.59 -16.02 -2.43
N GLU A 141 -1.62 -16.93 -2.38
CA GLU A 141 -1.83 -18.38 -2.55
C GLU A 141 -2.05 -19.09 -1.20
N THR A 142 -1.57 -18.51 -0.11
CA THR A 142 -1.61 -19.08 1.23
C THR A 142 -2.90 -18.72 1.97
N PHE A 143 -3.33 -17.45 1.88
CA PHE A 143 -4.50 -16.93 2.60
C PHE A 143 -5.72 -16.77 1.68
N THR A 144 -6.32 -17.90 1.29
CA THR A 144 -7.39 -17.96 0.29
C THR A 144 -8.82 -17.84 0.84
N ARG A 145 -8.98 -17.75 2.17
CA ARG A 145 -10.30 -17.67 2.83
C ARG A 145 -10.50 -16.30 3.45
N ALA A 146 -11.62 -15.70 3.11
CA ALA A 146 -12.05 -14.44 3.66
C ALA A 146 -13.32 -14.60 4.51
N ALA A 147 -13.57 -13.60 5.35
CA ALA A 147 -14.82 -13.40 6.08
C ALA A 147 -16.06 -13.48 5.15
N PRO A 148 -17.31 -13.54 5.62
CA PRO A 148 -18.47 -13.17 4.79
C PRO A 148 -18.29 -11.79 4.13
N GLU A 149 -18.84 -11.60 2.93
CA GLU A 149 -18.77 -10.33 2.19
C GLU A 149 -19.50 -9.21 2.94
N VAL A 150 -20.68 -9.53 3.49
CA VAL A 150 -21.43 -8.65 4.38
C VAL A 150 -21.27 -9.15 5.81
N MET A 151 -20.68 -8.33 6.68
CA MET A 151 -20.45 -8.69 8.08
C MET A 151 -20.72 -7.49 8.99
N ALA A 152 -21.88 -7.43 9.65
CA ALA A 152 -22.30 -6.29 10.48
C ALA A 152 -21.43 -6.03 11.73
N TRP A 153 -20.63 -7.00 12.17
CA TRP A 153 -19.80 -6.90 13.37
C TRP A 153 -18.56 -7.79 13.26
N PRO A 154 -17.38 -7.37 13.76
CA PRO A 154 -17.11 -6.10 14.45
C PRO A 154 -17.00 -4.92 13.50
N TRP A 155 -17.53 -3.74 13.88
CA TRP A 155 -17.55 -2.55 13.01
C TRP A 155 -16.18 -2.15 12.43
N ARG A 156 -15.09 -2.52 13.10
CA ARG A 156 -13.71 -2.26 12.66
C ARG A 156 -13.31 -2.95 11.35
N ILE A 157 -14.07 -3.94 10.89
CA ILE A 157 -13.80 -4.59 9.60
C ILE A 157 -14.38 -3.83 8.39
N PHE A 158 -15.11 -2.73 8.62
CA PHE A 158 -15.67 -1.86 7.59
C PHE A 158 -14.81 -0.65 7.26
N MET A 159 -13.49 -0.70 7.50
CA MET A 159 -12.62 0.38 7.06
C MET A 159 -12.32 0.25 5.57
N PHE A 160 -11.71 1.30 5.04
CA PHE A 160 -11.32 1.39 3.65
C PHE A 160 -10.02 2.19 3.58
N LYS A 161 -9.27 1.96 2.51
CA LYS A 161 -8.25 2.90 2.06
C LYS A 161 -8.85 3.77 0.96
N THR A 162 -8.20 4.88 0.65
CA THR A 162 -8.69 5.80 -0.38
C THR A 162 -7.61 5.96 -1.45
N LEU A 163 -7.97 5.65 -2.69
CA LEU A 163 -7.22 6.07 -3.88
C LEU A 163 -7.76 7.43 -4.30
N TYR A 164 -6.95 8.48 -4.28
CA TYR A 164 -7.42 9.84 -4.53
C TYR A 164 -6.55 10.61 -5.50
N ARG A 165 -7.16 11.54 -6.22
CA ARG A 165 -6.51 12.42 -7.18
C ARG A 165 -5.74 13.50 -6.44
N ASN A 166 -4.49 13.70 -6.83
CA ASN A 166 -3.59 14.65 -6.17
C ASN A 166 -3.76 16.07 -6.70
N THR A 167 -4.95 16.65 -6.53
CA THR A 167 -5.27 18.04 -6.95
C THR A 167 -4.93 19.08 -5.89
N GLY A 168 -4.40 18.64 -4.74
CA GLY A 168 -4.26 19.47 -3.54
C GLY A 168 -5.54 19.59 -2.70
N ALA A 169 -6.66 18.98 -3.12
CA ALA A 169 -7.90 18.93 -2.33
C ALA A 169 -7.69 18.19 -0.98
N TYR A 170 -6.83 17.16 -0.98
CA TYR A 170 -6.37 16.46 0.21
C TYR A 170 -4.96 16.95 0.53
N GLY A 171 -4.81 17.65 1.66
CA GLY A 171 -3.58 18.41 1.95
C GLY A 171 -2.38 17.57 2.42
N LYS A 172 -2.60 16.33 2.87
CA LYS A 172 -1.58 15.41 3.41
C LYS A 172 -2.00 13.96 3.23
N LEU A 173 -1.03 13.06 3.16
CA LEU A 173 -1.27 11.62 3.27
C LEU A 173 -1.83 11.25 4.66
N GLY A 174 -2.79 10.32 4.71
CA GLY A 174 -3.35 9.79 5.96
C GLY A 174 -4.32 10.71 6.70
N VAL A 175 -4.96 11.65 5.98
CA VAL A 175 -6.06 12.51 6.47
C VAL A 175 -7.41 11.92 6.12
#